data_AF-A0A1B0AI24-F1
#
_entry.id   AF-A0A1B0AI24-F1
#
_cell.length_a   1.000
_cell.length_b   1.000
_cell.length_c   1.000
_cell.angle_alpha   90.00
_cell.angle_beta   90.00
_cell.angle_gamma   90.00
#
_symmetry.space_group_name_H-M   'P 1'
#
loop_
_entity.id
_entity.type
_entity.pdbx_description
1 polymer ?
#
loop_
_entity_poly.entity_id
_entity_poly.type
_entity_poly.pdbx_seq_one_letter_code
_entity_poly.pdbx_strand_id
1 'polypeptide(L)'
;MDLPEVVSVKKFNDFTKEQKDHLFETLLELAVALDELPKKSLRKTLELTLAVLQYKGRQVQILQEQLDEKSQSNGVGSLNERLMIENEKLTQLLTRTEDEKLVLKDKNKGLIAEIFQLKQRLKEITANAEASDKDSSDPLSELDKQESLLRNINLKNKHIKRLLKEIEALQNDNIEQSKTIIDVEKRLKCEQENWKKLNENFLLLEKEKTSLREAFDELTIEIKRLESNINYLEDERERSERELQEFVDKLEKKAQSWKKLLLEKDKELKKLKTKTNKLDGSERSQALASGDESTDIDVGANGSEKFKLYQAIEARDKLIEQLELKIEIMADEMLAATQLMNRIYQERNEEMNPRKPKSCCANIEALLKASSAKCRELSDMLERAEEESAIKAKQAMEATKTLAAFQCGEDGLLPALRRCSALESKLQSRENQIRTLITELNSMHEIGQENSFLRKRLNIPDDAIISTKNLAAKERNKGKIIDRLNLKLRASEEMRLQLKLEKNDLR
;
A
#
# COMPACT_ATOMS: atom_id res chain seq x y z
N MET A 1 -15.07 48.99 -28.37
CA MET A 1 -14.74 47.70 -29.00
C MET A 1 -15.57 47.59 -30.26
N ASP A 2 -14.96 47.79 -31.42
CA ASP A 2 -15.67 47.67 -32.70
C ASP A 2 -15.94 46.19 -32.97
N LEU A 3 -17.21 45.81 -33.04
CA LEU A 3 -17.66 44.47 -33.39
C LEU A 3 -17.11 44.10 -34.77
N PRO A 4 -16.31 43.03 -34.91
CA PRO A 4 -16.07 42.46 -36.23
C PRO A 4 -17.41 42.07 -36.84
N GLU A 5 -17.58 42.45 -38.11
CA GLU A 5 -18.78 42.29 -38.90
C GLU A 5 -19.45 40.92 -38.67
N VAL A 6 -20.54 41.00 -37.91
CA VAL A 6 -21.41 39.95 -37.35
C VAL A 6 -21.28 38.56 -38.00
N VAL A 7 -20.73 37.60 -37.25
CA VAL A 7 -20.88 36.17 -37.53
C VAL A 7 -22.38 35.85 -37.56
N SER A 8 -22.90 35.46 -38.71
CA SER A 8 -24.28 35.01 -38.84
C SER A 8 -24.41 33.59 -38.28
N VAL A 9 -25.61 33.21 -37.82
CA VAL A 9 -25.91 31.82 -37.41
C VAL A 9 -25.55 30.81 -38.51
N LYS A 10 -25.65 31.21 -39.80
CA LYS A 10 -25.21 30.40 -40.94
C LYS A 10 -23.70 30.15 -40.93
N LYS A 11 -22.90 31.21 -40.78
CA LYS A 11 -21.42 31.09 -40.67
C LYS A 11 -21.01 30.32 -39.41
N PHE A 12 -21.73 30.48 -38.30
CA PHE A 12 -21.48 29.75 -37.06
C PHE A 12 -21.57 28.23 -37.24
N ASN A 13 -22.52 27.73 -38.03
CA ASN A 13 -22.65 26.29 -38.26
C ASN A 13 -21.41 25.71 -38.96
N ASP A 14 -20.79 26.49 -39.85
CA ASP A 14 -19.60 26.12 -40.63
C ASP A 14 -18.27 26.26 -39.85
N PHE A 15 -18.32 26.80 -38.63
CA PHE A 15 -17.12 26.99 -37.80
C PHE A 15 -16.55 25.67 -37.27
N THR A 16 -15.22 25.63 -37.16
CA THR A 16 -14.50 24.56 -36.45
C THR A 16 -14.80 24.60 -34.95
N LYS A 17 -14.50 23.50 -34.23
CA LYS A 17 -14.72 23.43 -32.77
C LYS A 17 -14.03 24.58 -32.03
N GLU A 18 -12.76 24.84 -32.35
CA GLU A 18 -11.98 25.93 -31.75
C GLU A 18 -12.57 27.30 -32.03
N GLN A 19 -13.09 27.54 -33.24
CA GLN A 19 -13.76 28.79 -33.61
C GLN A 19 -15.08 28.97 -32.86
N LYS A 20 -15.85 27.89 -32.66
CA LYS A 20 -17.10 27.90 -31.88
C LYS A 20 -16.82 28.16 -30.40
N ASP A 21 -15.74 27.61 -29.87
CA ASP A 21 -15.33 27.78 -28.48
C ASP A 21 -14.78 29.20 -28.25
N HIS A 22 -13.97 29.73 -29.17
CA HIS A 22 -13.51 31.11 -29.10
C HIS A 22 -14.68 32.12 -29.17
N LEU A 23 -15.65 31.89 -30.06
CA LEU A 23 -16.85 32.72 -30.15
C LEU A 23 -17.70 32.70 -28.86
N PHE A 24 -17.75 31.57 -28.17
CA PHE A 24 -18.42 31.47 -26.87
C PHE A 24 -17.77 32.36 -25.81
N GLU A 25 -16.43 32.35 -25.71
CA GLU A 25 -15.69 33.24 -24.80
C GLU A 25 -15.90 34.71 -25.16
N THR A 26 -15.85 35.06 -26.45
CA THR A 26 -16.10 36.44 -26.89
C THR A 26 -17.53 36.90 -26.53
N LEU A 27 -18.53 36.01 -26.58
CA LEU A 27 -19.89 36.31 -26.17
C LEU A 27 -20.04 36.47 -24.65
N LEU A 28 -19.27 35.73 -23.84
CA LEU A 28 -19.24 35.88 -22.39
C LEU A 28 -18.64 37.24 -21.98
N GLU A 29 -17.57 37.67 -22.64
CA GLU A 29 -16.99 39.00 -22.43
C GLU A 29 -17.97 40.11 -22.83
N LEU A 30 -18.69 39.92 -23.94
CA LEU A 30 -19.75 40.83 -24.38
C LEU A 30 -20.96 40.88 -23.43
N ALA A 31 -21.22 39.81 -22.66
CA ALA A 31 -22.30 39.78 -21.69
C ALA A 31 -22.10 40.80 -20.55
N VAL A 32 -20.84 41.14 -20.24
CA VAL A 32 -20.50 42.14 -19.20
C VAL A 32 -20.78 43.58 -19.68
N ALA A 33 -20.84 43.82 -21.00
CA ALA A 33 -21.04 45.13 -21.61
C ALA A 33 -22.37 45.23 -22.40
N LEU A 34 -23.38 44.41 -22.04
CA LEU A 34 -24.67 44.32 -22.75
C LEU A 34 -25.42 45.65 -22.86
N ASP A 35 -25.31 46.51 -21.85
CA ASP A 35 -26.01 47.79 -21.76
C ASP A 35 -25.47 48.85 -22.75
N GLU A 36 -24.29 48.63 -23.33
CA GLU A 36 -23.61 49.56 -24.24
C GLU A 36 -23.86 49.25 -25.73
N LEU A 37 -24.60 48.17 -26.04
CA LEU A 37 -24.81 47.70 -27.41
C LEU A 37 -26.00 48.37 -28.13
N PRO A 38 -25.88 48.69 -29.44
CA PRO A 38 -26.99 49.16 -30.25
C PRO A 38 -28.17 48.15 -30.30
N LYS A 39 -29.42 48.63 -30.19
CA LYS A 39 -30.63 47.77 -30.24
C LYS A 39 -30.73 46.86 -31.48
N LYS A 40 -30.13 47.27 -32.61
CA LYS A 40 -30.11 46.48 -33.86
C LYS A 40 -29.08 45.35 -33.85
N SER A 41 -27.99 45.46 -33.09
CA SER A 41 -27.01 44.38 -32.92
C SER A 41 -27.45 43.38 -31.86
N LEU A 42 -28.16 43.82 -30.82
CA LEU A 42 -28.72 42.96 -29.76
C LEU A 42 -29.53 41.77 -30.29
N ARG A 43 -30.36 41.96 -31.32
CA ARG A 43 -31.16 40.85 -31.90
C ARG A 43 -30.29 39.79 -32.58
N LYS A 44 -29.28 40.22 -33.35
CA LYS A 44 -28.36 39.29 -34.02
C LYS A 44 -27.45 38.59 -33.01
N THR A 45 -27.00 39.32 -31.98
CA THR A 45 -26.23 38.75 -30.87
C THR A 45 -27.05 37.70 -30.14
N LEU A 46 -28.33 37.96 -29.83
CA LEU A 46 -29.21 36.99 -29.18
C LEU A 46 -29.39 35.70 -30.01
N GLU A 47 -29.63 35.83 -31.32
CA GLU A 47 -29.76 34.66 -32.22
C GLU A 47 -28.47 33.83 -32.27
N LEU A 48 -27.31 34.49 -32.28
CA LEU A 48 -26.01 33.82 -32.24
C LEU A 48 -25.74 33.17 -30.88
N THR A 49 -26.03 33.85 -29.77
CA THR A 49 -25.90 33.32 -28.42
C THR A 49 -26.77 32.09 -28.21
N LEU A 50 -28.01 32.09 -28.71
CA LEU A 50 -28.89 30.91 -28.65
C LEU A 50 -28.30 29.72 -29.43
N ALA A 51 -27.73 29.95 -30.61
CA ALA A 51 -27.09 28.89 -31.40
C ALA A 51 -25.83 28.33 -30.70
N VAL A 52 -25.02 29.19 -30.09
CA VAL A 52 -23.85 28.79 -29.30
C VAL A 52 -24.25 28.02 -28.04
N LEU A 53 -25.29 28.46 -27.34
CA LEU A 53 -25.83 27.75 -26.17
C LEU A 53 -26.38 26.37 -26.54
N GLN A 54 -27.08 26.25 -27.67
CA GLN A 54 -27.52 24.94 -28.18
C GLN A 54 -26.33 24.02 -28.49
N TYR A 55 -25.26 24.56 -29.08
CA TYR A 55 -24.04 23.81 -29.36
C TYR A 55 -23.35 23.32 -28.07
N LYS A 56 -23.18 24.19 -27.07
CA LYS A 56 -22.63 23.80 -25.75
C LYS A 56 -23.56 22.82 -25.02
N GLY A 57 -24.87 22.98 -25.12
CA GLY A 57 -25.86 22.04 -24.58
C GLY A 57 -25.72 20.63 -25.18
N ARG A 58 -25.49 20.51 -26.50
CA ARG A 58 -25.19 19.22 -27.14
C ARG A 58 -23.86 18.63 -26.69
N GLN A 59 -22.82 19.45 -26.48
CA GLN A 59 -21.55 18.95 -25.93
C GLN A 59 -21.74 18.35 -24.52
N VAL A 60 -22.54 19.00 -23.67
CA VAL A 60 -22.88 18.49 -22.33
C VAL A 60 -23.64 17.18 -22.43
N GLN A 61 -24.64 17.08 -23.33
CA GLN A 61 -25.38 15.83 -23.55
C GLN A 61 -24.45 14.68 -23.97
N ILE A 62 -23.53 14.90 -24.92
CA ILE A 62 -22.56 13.89 -25.36
C ILE A 62 -21.63 13.47 -24.21
N LEU A 63 -21.16 14.43 -23.41
CA LEU A 63 -20.32 14.12 -22.25
C LEU A 63 -21.06 13.34 -21.17
N GLN A 64 -22.37 13.60 -21.02
CA GLN A 64 -23.22 12.92 -20.06
C GLN A 64 -23.55 11.49 -20.52
N GLU A 65 -23.84 11.29 -21.82
CA GLU A 65 -23.97 9.97 -22.43
C GLU A 65 -22.68 9.14 -22.30
N GLN A 66 -21.51 9.76 -22.53
CA GLN A 66 -20.20 9.11 -22.33
C GLN A 66 -19.91 8.78 -20.87
N LEU A 67 -20.42 9.59 -19.93
CA LEU A 67 -20.31 9.31 -18.50
C LEU A 67 -21.21 8.14 -18.11
N ASP A 68 -22.42 8.07 -18.65
CA ASP A 68 -23.38 7.00 -18.40
C ASP A 68 -22.89 5.65 -18.99
N GLU A 69 -22.30 5.65 -20.19
CA GLU A 69 -21.66 4.45 -20.79
C GLU A 69 -20.43 3.96 -20.00
N LYS A 70 -19.62 4.89 -19.47
CA LYS A 70 -18.49 4.56 -18.59
C LYS A 70 -18.93 4.06 -17.21
N SER A 71 -20.10 4.50 -16.75
CA SER A 71 -20.69 4.07 -15.48
C SER A 71 -21.22 2.63 -15.54
N GLN A 72 -21.59 2.15 -16.72
CA GLN A 72 -22.09 0.78 -16.93
C GLN A 72 -20.98 -0.24 -17.23
N SER A 73 -19.83 0.18 -17.77
CA SER A 73 -18.75 -0.74 -18.20
C SER A 73 -17.68 -1.03 -17.14
N ASN A 74 -17.52 -0.17 -16.15
CA ASN A 74 -16.65 -0.40 -15.00
C ASN A 74 -17.49 -0.27 -13.74
N GLY A 75 -17.29 -1.12 -12.73
CA GLY A 75 -18.03 -1.13 -11.46
C GLY A 75 -17.91 0.16 -10.61
N VAL A 76 -18.43 1.26 -11.13
CA VAL A 76 -18.34 2.64 -10.63
C VAL A 76 -19.54 3.00 -9.74
N GLY A 77 -20.43 2.05 -9.43
CA GLY A 77 -21.49 2.25 -8.43
C GLY A 77 -20.94 2.79 -7.11
N SER A 78 -19.77 2.30 -6.68
CA SER A 78 -19.11 2.75 -5.44
C SER A 78 -18.49 4.16 -5.52
N LEU A 79 -18.06 4.60 -6.71
CA LEU A 79 -17.42 5.90 -6.88
C LEU A 79 -18.45 7.02 -7.07
N ASN A 80 -19.56 6.70 -7.76
CA ASN A 80 -20.68 7.62 -7.92
C ASN A 80 -21.44 7.85 -6.60
N GLU A 81 -21.57 6.81 -5.77
CA GLU A 81 -22.13 6.92 -4.41
C GLU A 81 -21.21 7.75 -3.50
N ARG A 82 -19.88 7.61 -3.61
CA ARG A 82 -18.92 8.49 -2.92
C ARG A 82 -19.04 9.95 -3.36
N LEU A 83 -19.14 10.20 -4.65
CA LEU A 83 -19.29 11.55 -5.22
C LEU A 83 -20.63 12.20 -4.83
N MET A 84 -21.71 11.42 -4.73
CA MET A 84 -22.99 11.87 -4.19
C MET A 84 -22.88 12.31 -2.73
N ILE A 85 -22.27 11.47 -1.89
CA ILE A 85 -22.05 11.77 -0.46
C ILE A 85 -21.16 13.01 -0.29
N GLU A 86 -20.13 13.16 -1.13
CA GLU A 86 -19.23 14.30 -1.10
C GLU A 86 -19.90 15.58 -1.59
N ASN A 87 -20.72 15.52 -2.64
CA ASN A 87 -21.55 16.64 -3.08
C ASN A 87 -22.57 17.07 -2.02
N GLU A 88 -23.19 16.11 -1.33
CA GLU A 88 -24.13 16.41 -0.27
C GLU A 88 -23.44 17.11 0.92
N LYS A 89 -22.22 16.67 1.27
CA LYS A 89 -21.38 17.35 2.27
C LYS A 89 -20.99 18.77 1.82
N LEU A 90 -20.61 18.96 0.56
CA LEU A 90 -20.28 20.28 0.02
C LEU A 90 -21.50 21.21 0.01
N THR A 91 -22.69 20.67 -0.30
CA THR A 91 -23.96 21.42 -0.27
C THR A 91 -24.31 21.84 1.16
N GLN A 92 -24.12 20.95 2.14
CA GLN A 92 -24.28 21.27 3.57
C GLN A 92 -23.25 22.30 4.06
N LEU A 93 -22.03 22.28 3.52
CA LEU A 93 -21.01 23.26 3.87
C LEU A 93 -21.36 24.64 3.29
N LEU A 94 -21.80 24.67 2.03
CA LEU A 94 -22.24 25.89 1.34
C LEU A 94 -23.39 26.57 2.09
N THR A 95 -24.43 25.81 2.43
CA THR A 95 -25.58 26.32 3.20
C THR A 95 -25.16 26.89 4.56
N ARG A 96 -24.28 26.21 5.30
CA ARG A 96 -23.73 26.76 6.55
C ARG A 96 -22.96 28.06 6.33
N THR A 97 -22.13 28.14 5.29
CA THR A 97 -21.40 29.38 4.99
C THR A 97 -22.33 30.52 4.56
N GLU A 98 -23.44 30.21 3.89
CA GLU A 98 -24.47 31.19 3.54
C GLU A 98 -25.21 31.70 4.78
N ASP A 99 -25.55 30.81 5.71
CA ASP A 99 -26.17 31.17 7.00
C ASP A 99 -25.22 32.03 7.86
N GLU A 100 -23.94 31.65 7.95
CA GLU A 100 -22.91 32.43 8.65
C GLU A 100 -22.75 33.82 8.04
N LYS A 101 -22.73 33.92 6.71
CA LYS A 101 -22.71 35.20 5.99
C LYS A 101 -23.93 36.05 6.34
N LEU A 102 -25.11 35.45 6.47
CA LEU A 102 -26.34 36.15 6.85
C LEU A 102 -26.25 36.70 8.28
N VAL A 103 -25.79 35.88 9.22
CA VAL A 103 -25.56 36.28 10.62
C VAL A 103 -24.55 37.41 10.72
N LEU A 104 -23.44 37.34 9.98
CA LEU A 104 -22.43 38.40 9.93
C LEU A 104 -22.99 39.70 9.33
N LYS A 105 -23.84 39.61 8.31
CA LYS A 105 -24.52 40.77 7.73
C LYS A 105 -25.41 41.48 8.76
N ASP A 106 -26.15 40.73 9.57
CA ASP A 106 -27.01 41.33 10.60
C ASP A 106 -26.22 41.88 11.78
N LYS A 107 -25.12 41.22 12.19
CA LYS A 107 -24.16 41.81 13.14
C LYS A 107 -23.58 43.12 12.63
N ASN A 108 -23.20 43.20 11.35
CA ASN A 108 -22.70 44.43 10.75
C ASN A 108 -23.75 45.55 10.78
N LYS A 109 -25.02 45.26 10.49
CA LYS A 109 -26.09 46.25 10.63
C LYS A 109 -26.24 46.75 12.07
N GLY A 110 -26.16 45.83 13.05
CA GLY A 110 -26.18 46.18 14.48
C GLY A 110 -25.04 47.10 14.87
N LEU A 111 -23.81 46.78 14.45
CA LEU A 111 -22.64 47.62 14.70
C LEU A 111 -22.73 48.98 14.01
N ILE A 112 -23.27 49.06 12.80
CA ILE A 112 -23.51 50.33 12.10
C ILE A 112 -24.50 51.20 12.89
N ALA A 113 -25.57 50.62 13.43
CA ALA A 113 -26.54 51.34 14.25
C ALA A 113 -25.92 51.83 15.57
N GLU A 114 -25.08 51.02 16.21
CA GLU A 114 -24.37 51.39 17.44
C GLU A 114 -23.35 52.53 17.19
N ILE A 115 -22.59 52.44 16.10
CA ILE A 115 -21.68 53.51 15.66
C ILE A 115 -22.46 54.81 15.43
N PHE A 116 -23.65 54.74 14.84
CA PHE A 116 -24.48 55.91 14.62
C PHE A 116 -24.93 56.55 15.94
N GLN A 117 -25.41 55.74 16.90
CA GLN A 117 -25.80 56.23 18.22
C GLN A 117 -24.62 56.84 19.00
N LEU A 118 -23.44 56.22 18.94
CA LEU A 118 -22.24 56.74 19.59
C LEU A 118 -21.78 58.07 18.97
N LYS A 119 -21.86 58.19 17.64
CA LYS A 119 -21.58 59.47 16.96
C LYS A 119 -22.56 60.57 17.35
N GLN A 120 -23.83 60.23 17.59
CA GLN A 120 -24.84 61.19 18.02
C GLN A 120 -24.58 61.67 19.46
N ARG A 121 -24.28 60.74 20.39
CA ARG A 121 -23.87 61.09 21.76
C ARG A 121 -22.62 61.95 21.82
N LEU A 122 -21.63 61.67 20.97
CA LEU A 122 -20.42 62.51 20.89
C LEU A 122 -20.76 63.94 20.46
N LYS A 123 -21.63 64.12 19.45
CA LYS A 123 -22.08 65.46 19.03
C LYS A 123 -22.79 66.20 20.15
N GLU A 124 -23.64 65.53 20.93
CA GLU A 124 -24.34 66.11 22.08
C GLU A 124 -23.37 66.54 23.20
N ILE A 125 -22.35 65.72 23.49
CA ILE A 125 -21.31 66.05 24.47
C ILE A 125 -20.47 67.25 24.03
N THR A 126 -20.09 67.32 22.74
CA THR A 126 -19.31 68.45 22.19
C THR A 126 -20.11 69.75 22.22
N ALA A 127 -21.40 69.71 21.86
CA ALA A 127 -22.27 70.89 21.93
C ALA A 127 -22.44 71.42 23.37
N ASN A 128 -22.52 70.53 24.36
CA ASN A 128 -22.60 70.91 25.77
C ASN A 128 -21.29 71.46 26.34
N ALA A 129 -20.13 71.01 25.83
CA ALA A 129 -18.82 71.52 26.25
C ALA A 129 -18.55 72.93 25.71
N GLU A 130 -18.95 73.23 24.47
CA GLU A 130 -18.79 74.56 23.85
C GLU A 130 -19.65 75.65 24.52
N ALA A 131 -20.77 75.27 25.15
CA ALA A 131 -21.63 76.17 25.92
C ALA A 131 -21.06 76.50 27.33
N SER A 132 -20.16 75.67 27.86
CA SER A 132 -19.64 75.78 29.23
C SER A 132 -18.28 76.49 29.33
N ASP A 133 -17.55 76.67 28.23
CA ASP A 133 -16.15 77.14 28.25
C ASP A 133 -16.02 78.67 28.06
N LYS A 134 -17.12 79.42 28.17
CA LYS A 134 -17.14 80.88 27.91
C LYS A 134 -17.10 81.81 29.13
N ASP A 135 -17.28 81.32 30.36
CA ASP A 135 -17.29 82.19 31.53
C ASP A 135 -16.29 81.78 32.63
N SER A 136 -15.34 82.71 32.87
CA SER A 136 -14.32 82.77 33.94
C SER A 136 -13.05 81.91 33.78
N SER A 137 -11.96 82.57 33.36
CA SER A 137 -10.59 82.08 33.61
C SER A 137 -10.12 82.61 34.96
N ASP A 138 -10.31 81.79 36.00
CA ASP A 138 -9.57 81.86 37.26
C ASP A 138 -8.21 81.17 37.06
N PRO A 139 -7.06 81.81 37.38
CA PRO A 139 -5.74 81.19 37.28
C PRO A 139 -5.62 79.82 37.98
N LEU A 140 -6.38 79.57 39.05
CA LEU A 140 -6.44 78.25 39.69
C LEU A 140 -7.20 77.22 38.84
N SER A 141 -8.24 77.64 38.12
CA SER A 141 -8.97 76.81 37.16
C SER A 141 -8.10 76.45 35.95
N GLU A 142 -7.23 77.36 35.48
CA GLU A 142 -6.22 77.04 34.46
C GLU A 142 -5.17 76.04 34.95
N LEU A 143 -4.71 76.16 36.20
CA LEU A 143 -3.80 75.19 36.81
C LEU A 143 -4.45 73.81 36.94
N ASP A 144 -5.71 73.74 37.39
CA ASP A 144 -6.48 72.50 37.45
C ASP A 144 -6.72 71.89 36.05
N LYS A 145 -6.98 72.73 35.03
CA LYS A 145 -7.04 72.29 33.62
C LYS A 145 -5.70 71.72 33.17
N GLN A 146 -4.57 72.36 33.50
CA GLN A 146 -3.23 71.86 33.17
C GLN A 146 -2.89 70.55 33.90
N GLU A 147 -3.24 70.41 35.18
CA GLU A 147 -3.08 69.16 35.93
C GLU A 147 -3.94 68.03 35.35
N SER A 148 -5.20 68.33 35.00
CA SER A 148 -6.11 67.39 34.34
C SER A 148 -5.54 66.91 33.00
N LEU A 149 -5.03 67.84 32.18
CA LEU A 149 -4.36 67.50 30.92
C LEU A 149 -3.11 66.63 31.15
N LEU A 150 -2.30 66.95 32.16
CA LEU A 150 -1.11 66.14 32.50
C LEU A 150 -1.51 64.72 32.93
N ARG A 151 -2.56 64.57 33.76
CA ARG A 151 -3.11 63.26 34.15
C ARG A 151 -3.63 62.51 32.92
N ASN A 152 -4.32 63.18 32.00
CA ASN A 152 -4.82 62.58 30.76
C ASN A 152 -3.69 62.10 29.86
N ILE A 153 -2.65 62.93 29.66
CA ILE A 153 -1.44 62.58 28.91
C ILE A 153 -0.77 61.37 29.55
N ASN A 154 -0.63 61.33 30.87
CA ASN A 154 -0.03 60.19 31.58
C ASN A 154 -0.84 58.90 31.43
N LEU A 155 -2.18 58.98 31.51
CA LEU A 155 -3.07 57.83 31.28
C LEU A 155 -2.97 57.32 29.83
N LYS A 156 -2.95 58.23 28.85
CA LYS A 156 -2.77 57.90 27.42
C LYS A 156 -1.40 57.28 27.17
N ASN A 157 -0.32 57.82 27.74
CA ASN A 157 1.01 57.25 27.63
C ASN A 157 1.09 55.85 28.26
N LYS A 158 0.41 55.61 29.39
CA LYS A 158 0.30 54.28 29.99
C LYS A 158 -0.49 53.31 29.09
N HIS A 159 -1.49 53.80 28.36
CA HIS A 159 -2.22 53.00 27.39
C HIS A 159 -1.38 52.69 26.15
N ILE A 160 -0.69 53.68 25.58
CA ILE A 160 0.25 53.49 24.45
C ILE A 160 1.31 52.44 24.80
N LYS A 161 1.92 52.52 25.99
CA LYS A 161 2.90 51.51 26.44
C LYS A 161 2.30 50.09 26.55
N ARG A 162 1.01 49.96 26.89
CA ARG A 162 0.33 48.66 26.91
C ARG A 162 0.10 48.14 25.49
N LEU A 163 -0.37 49.00 24.59
CA LEU A 163 -0.57 48.64 23.18
C LEU A 163 0.75 48.25 22.50
N LEU A 164 1.85 48.94 22.78
CA LEU A 164 3.17 48.59 22.24
C LEU A 164 3.63 47.19 22.70
N LYS A 165 3.42 46.84 23.97
CA LYS A 165 3.72 45.49 24.48
C LYS A 165 2.85 44.42 23.83
N GLU A 166 1.58 44.73 23.58
CA GLU A 166 0.65 43.82 22.90
C GLU A 166 1.06 43.62 21.43
N ILE A 167 1.48 44.68 20.73
CA ILE A 167 2.03 44.59 19.38
C ILE A 167 3.31 43.75 19.35
N GLU A 168 4.22 43.93 20.30
CA GLU A 168 5.45 43.12 20.41
C GLU A 168 5.12 41.63 20.65
N ALA A 169 4.13 41.34 21.51
CA ALA A 169 3.67 39.97 21.74
C ALA A 169 3.08 39.36 20.44
N LEU A 170 2.19 40.08 19.76
CA LEU A 170 1.60 39.64 18.49
C LEU A 170 2.65 39.45 17.39
N GLN A 171 3.70 40.28 17.36
CA GLN A 171 4.82 40.11 16.43
C GLN A 171 5.61 38.83 16.73
N ASN A 172 5.88 38.52 18.00
CA ASN A 172 6.55 37.29 18.38
C ASN A 172 5.72 36.04 18.03
N ASP A 173 4.41 36.08 18.31
CA ASP A 173 3.49 35.01 17.95
C ASP A 173 3.44 34.81 16.42
N ASN A 174 3.44 35.90 15.65
CA ASN A 174 3.46 35.82 14.18
C ASN A 174 4.77 35.21 13.65
N ILE A 175 5.91 35.52 14.27
CA ILE A 175 7.20 34.90 13.93
C ILE A 175 7.19 33.40 14.24
N GLU A 176 6.63 32.98 15.37
CA GLU A 176 6.53 31.56 15.74
C GLU A 176 5.58 30.80 14.81
N GLN A 177 4.43 31.39 14.47
CA GLN A 177 3.51 30.86 13.47
C GLN A 177 4.19 30.73 12.10
N SER A 178 4.94 31.75 11.67
CA SER A 178 5.68 31.71 10.40
C SER A 178 6.72 30.60 10.35
N LYS A 179 7.44 30.35 11.45
CA LYS A 179 8.36 29.20 11.57
C LYS A 179 7.63 27.87 11.45
N THR A 180 6.49 27.75 12.12
CA THR A 180 5.65 26.54 12.08
C THR A 180 5.14 26.28 10.66
N ILE A 181 4.69 27.31 9.95
CA ILE A 181 4.27 27.20 8.54
C ILE A 181 5.40 26.68 7.67
N ILE A 182 6.61 27.24 7.79
CA ILE A 182 7.78 26.80 7.02
C ILE A 182 8.11 25.33 7.28
N ASP A 183 8.03 24.87 8.54
CA ASP A 183 8.31 23.48 8.88
C ASP A 183 7.24 22.52 8.35
N VAL A 184 5.97 22.93 8.38
CA VAL A 184 4.87 22.17 7.77
C VAL A 184 5.03 22.10 6.25
N GLU A 185 5.41 23.20 5.59
CA GLU A 185 5.69 23.22 4.15
C GLU A 185 6.85 22.29 3.75
N LYS A 186 7.92 22.24 4.56
CA LYS A 186 9.02 21.31 4.35
C LYS A 186 8.56 19.85 4.48
N ARG A 187 7.77 19.54 5.51
CA ARG A 187 7.19 18.19 5.68
C ARG A 187 6.28 17.81 4.51
N LEU A 188 5.43 18.74 4.07
CA LEU A 188 4.56 18.54 2.92
C LEU A 188 5.36 18.23 1.65
N LYS A 189 6.44 18.96 1.38
CA LYS A 189 7.32 18.69 0.24
C LYS A 189 7.97 17.31 0.32
N CYS A 190 8.44 16.91 1.50
CA CYS A 190 9.01 15.57 1.71
C CYS A 190 7.97 14.46 1.46
N GLU A 191 6.75 14.63 1.97
CA GLU A 191 5.66 13.67 1.72
C GLU A 191 5.24 13.63 0.24
N GLN A 192 5.26 14.76 -0.46
CA GLN A 192 5.00 14.80 -1.90
C GLN A 192 6.08 14.03 -2.69
N GLU A 193 7.35 14.13 -2.31
CA GLU A 193 8.43 13.34 -2.92
C GLU A 193 8.29 11.86 -2.62
N ASN A 194 7.92 11.49 -1.39
CA ASN A 194 7.65 10.11 -1.00
C ASN A 194 6.48 9.52 -1.81
N TRP A 195 5.41 10.29 -1.98
CA TRP A 195 4.27 9.90 -2.82
C TRP A 195 4.66 9.68 -4.28
N LYS A 196 5.50 10.56 -4.85
CA LYS A 196 6.01 10.38 -6.22
C LYS A 196 6.80 9.08 -6.36
N LYS A 197 7.73 8.81 -5.43
CA LYS A 197 8.52 7.56 -5.42
C LYS A 197 7.61 6.33 -5.27
N LEU A 198 6.62 6.39 -4.39
CA LEU A 198 5.68 5.30 -4.19
C LEU A 198 4.84 5.04 -5.46
N ASN A 199 4.40 6.11 -6.13
CA ASN A 199 3.66 6.02 -7.39
C ASN A 199 4.52 5.44 -8.53
N GLU A 200 5.80 5.82 -8.62
CA GLU A 200 6.74 5.23 -9.58
C GLU A 200 6.95 3.73 -9.31
N ASN A 201 7.14 3.33 -8.05
CA ASN A 201 7.24 1.92 -7.66
C ASN A 201 5.95 1.14 -7.97
N PHE A 202 4.79 1.75 -7.72
CA PHE A 202 3.49 1.15 -8.04
C PHE A 202 3.36 0.88 -9.55
N LEU A 203 3.73 1.84 -10.40
CA LEU A 203 3.70 1.69 -11.85
C LEU A 203 4.67 0.60 -12.34
N LEU A 204 5.83 0.44 -11.70
CA LEU A 204 6.77 -0.65 -12.01
C LEU A 204 6.16 -2.02 -11.65
N LEU A 205 5.58 -2.16 -10.45
CA LEU A 205 4.91 -3.38 -10.02
C LEU A 205 3.70 -3.72 -10.90
N GLU A 206 2.98 -2.72 -11.39
CA GLU A 206 1.85 -2.92 -12.29
C GLU A 206 2.30 -3.47 -13.65
N LYS A 207 3.43 -2.97 -14.18
CA LYS A 207 4.07 -3.51 -15.39
C LYS A 207 4.57 -4.94 -15.21
N GLU A 208 5.21 -5.24 -14.08
CA GLU A 208 5.65 -6.61 -13.76
C GLU A 208 4.46 -7.57 -13.61
N LYS A 209 3.38 -7.12 -12.97
CA LYS A 209 2.14 -7.89 -12.87
C LYS A 209 1.54 -8.19 -14.24
N THR A 210 1.56 -7.24 -15.17
CA THR A 210 1.06 -7.47 -16.54
C THR A 210 1.95 -8.46 -17.30
N SER A 211 3.27 -8.34 -17.22
CA SER A 211 4.17 -9.28 -17.92
C SER A 211 4.10 -10.70 -17.36
N LEU A 212 3.97 -10.85 -16.03
CA LEU A 212 3.77 -12.15 -15.40
C LEU A 212 2.44 -12.78 -15.79
N ARG A 213 1.39 -11.98 -15.98
CA ARG A 213 0.09 -12.47 -16.45
C ARG A 213 0.17 -12.95 -17.90
N GLU A 214 0.83 -12.19 -18.78
CA GLU A 214 1.05 -12.59 -20.17
C GLU A 214 1.86 -13.91 -20.24
N ALA A 215 2.94 -14.03 -19.47
CA ALA A 215 3.72 -15.26 -19.39
C ALA A 215 2.91 -16.45 -18.84
N PHE A 216 2.03 -16.21 -17.86
CA PHE A 216 1.12 -17.23 -17.34
C PHE A 216 0.12 -17.71 -18.40
N ASP A 217 -0.44 -16.78 -19.19
CA ASP A 217 -1.37 -17.11 -20.26
C ASP A 217 -0.67 -17.92 -21.37
N GLU A 218 0.57 -17.56 -21.73
CA GLU A 218 1.40 -18.33 -22.67
C GLU A 218 1.68 -19.75 -22.17
N LEU A 219 2.10 -19.90 -20.91
CA LEU A 219 2.33 -21.21 -20.31
C LEU A 219 1.05 -22.04 -20.23
N THR A 220 -0.09 -21.40 -19.98
CA THR A 220 -1.40 -22.07 -19.96
C THR A 220 -1.77 -22.60 -21.35
N ILE A 221 -1.48 -21.85 -22.41
CA ILE A 221 -1.67 -22.31 -23.79
C ILE A 221 -0.76 -23.51 -24.10
N GLU A 222 0.51 -23.43 -23.69
CA GLU A 222 1.48 -24.51 -23.92
C GLU A 222 1.11 -25.78 -23.15
N ILE A 223 0.64 -25.67 -21.90
CA ILE A 223 0.13 -26.80 -21.12
C ILE A 223 -1.02 -27.48 -21.87
N LYS A 224 -2.01 -26.72 -22.33
CA LYS A 224 -3.15 -27.28 -23.11
C LYS A 224 -2.69 -27.96 -24.39
N ARG A 225 -1.68 -27.41 -25.07
CA ARG A 225 -1.08 -28.01 -26.27
C ARG A 225 -0.41 -29.35 -25.94
N LEU A 226 0.37 -29.41 -24.86
CA LEU A 226 1.04 -30.63 -24.43
C LEU A 226 0.03 -31.69 -23.95
N GLU A 227 -1.01 -31.30 -23.21
CA GLU A 227 -2.11 -32.18 -22.81
C GLU A 227 -2.81 -32.78 -24.03
N SER A 228 -3.10 -31.97 -25.05
CA SER A 228 -3.68 -32.46 -26.31
C SER A 228 -2.75 -33.44 -27.04
N ASN A 229 -1.43 -33.20 -27.02
CA ASN A 229 -0.47 -34.12 -27.63
C ASN A 229 -0.37 -35.44 -26.86
N ILE A 230 -0.43 -35.39 -25.52
CA ILE A 230 -0.43 -36.60 -24.68
C ILE A 230 -1.67 -37.44 -25.00
N ASN A 231 -2.86 -36.82 -25.01
CA ASN A 231 -4.10 -37.53 -25.34
C ASN A 231 -4.03 -38.18 -26.73
N TYR A 232 -3.50 -37.46 -27.73
CA TYR A 232 -3.30 -38.01 -29.07
C TYR A 232 -2.37 -39.24 -29.07
N LEU A 233 -1.25 -39.18 -28.34
CA LEU A 233 -0.30 -40.29 -28.23
C LEU A 233 -0.88 -41.48 -27.46
N GLU A 234 -1.71 -41.22 -26.45
CA GLU A 234 -2.44 -42.27 -25.72
C GLU A 234 -3.45 -42.98 -26.64
N ASP A 235 -4.22 -42.23 -27.43
CA ASP A 235 -5.15 -42.78 -28.42
C ASP A 235 -4.41 -43.64 -29.47
N GLU A 236 -3.24 -43.18 -29.95
CA GLU A 236 -2.41 -43.93 -30.91
C GLU A 236 -1.84 -45.20 -30.29
N ARG A 237 -1.38 -45.13 -29.03
CA ARG A 237 -0.93 -46.29 -28.27
C ARG A 237 -2.05 -47.32 -28.14
N GLU A 238 -3.24 -46.90 -27.71
CA GLU A 238 -4.39 -47.82 -27.57
C GLU A 238 -4.83 -48.42 -28.92
N ARG A 239 -4.72 -47.66 -30.02
CA ARG A 239 -5.02 -48.18 -31.36
C ARG A 239 -4.00 -49.23 -31.78
N SER A 240 -2.70 -48.96 -31.63
CA SER A 240 -1.63 -49.90 -31.94
C SER A 240 -1.65 -51.15 -31.06
N GLU A 241 -2.00 -51.02 -29.78
CA GLU A 241 -2.13 -52.15 -28.86
C GLU A 241 -3.31 -53.06 -29.25
N ARG A 242 -4.44 -52.48 -29.67
CA ARG A 242 -5.55 -53.26 -30.23
C ARG A 242 -5.17 -53.99 -31.51
N GLU A 243 -4.47 -53.33 -32.44
CA GLU A 243 -3.98 -53.96 -33.67
C GLU A 243 -3.00 -55.11 -33.39
N LEU A 244 -2.11 -54.93 -32.41
CA LEU A 244 -1.18 -55.96 -31.96
C LEU A 244 -1.92 -57.16 -31.36
N GLN A 245 -2.92 -56.91 -30.50
CA GLN A 245 -3.74 -57.96 -29.91
C GLN A 245 -4.50 -58.75 -30.98
N GLU A 246 -5.10 -58.08 -31.96
CA GLU A 246 -5.74 -58.76 -33.09
C GLU A 246 -4.77 -59.63 -33.91
N PHE A 247 -3.53 -59.17 -34.07
CA PHE A 247 -2.49 -59.91 -34.77
C PHE A 247 -2.07 -61.16 -33.98
N VAL A 248 -1.87 -61.02 -32.67
CA VAL A 248 -1.58 -62.14 -31.75
C VAL A 248 -2.72 -63.16 -31.80
N ASP A 249 -3.98 -62.74 -31.68
CA ASP A 249 -5.14 -63.63 -31.76
C ASP A 249 -5.19 -64.40 -33.10
N LYS A 250 -4.85 -63.75 -34.22
CA LYS A 250 -4.76 -64.41 -35.53
C LYS A 250 -3.65 -65.45 -35.57
N LEU A 251 -2.48 -65.16 -34.98
CA LEU A 251 -1.37 -66.11 -34.88
C LEU A 251 -1.72 -67.30 -33.97
N GLU A 252 -2.35 -67.06 -32.82
CA GLU A 252 -2.79 -68.12 -31.92
C GLU A 252 -3.80 -69.05 -32.59
N LYS A 253 -4.79 -68.49 -33.32
CA LYS A 253 -5.76 -69.29 -34.10
C LYS A 253 -5.06 -70.17 -35.14
N LYS A 254 -4.03 -69.66 -35.83
CA LYS A 254 -3.21 -70.45 -36.78
C LYS A 254 -2.37 -71.51 -36.07
N ALA A 255 -1.72 -71.18 -34.96
CA ALA A 255 -0.95 -72.13 -34.18
C ALA A 255 -1.83 -73.28 -33.65
N GLN A 256 -3.04 -72.97 -33.18
CA GLN A 256 -4.02 -73.96 -32.75
C GLN A 256 -4.50 -74.83 -33.92
N SER A 257 -4.72 -74.27 -35.11
CA SER A 257 -5.13 -75.06 -36.28
C SER A 257 -4.01 -76.00 -36.76
N TRP A 258 -2.76 -75.54 -36.77
CA TRP A 258 -1.59 -76.40 -37.05
C TRP A 258 -1.42 -77.50 -36.00
N LYS A 259 -1.61 -77.18 -34.72
CA LYS A 259 -1.58 -78.19 -33.65
C LYS A 259 -2.64 -79.28 -33.87
N LYS A 260 -3.86 -78.90 -34.27
CA LYS A 260 -4.92 -79.86 -34.62
C LYS A 260 -4.54 -80.73 -35.82
N LEU A 261 -4.03 -80.12 -36.89
CA LEU A 261 -3.59 -80.84 -38.09
C LEU A 261 -2.45 -81.82 -37.79
N LEU A 262 -1.48 -81.40 -36.97
CA LEU A 262 -0.35 -82.23 -36.57
C LEU A 262 -0.80 -83.43 -35.73
N LEU A 263 -1.75 -83.22 -34.81
CA LEU A 263 -2.39 -84.30 -34.05
C LEU A 263 -3.18 -85.28 -34.95
N GLU A 264 -3.84 -84.80 -36.00
CA GLU A 264 -4.51 -85.65 -36.99
C GLU A 264 -3.50 -86.48 -37.80
N LYS A 265 -2.40 -85.85 -38.26
CA LYS A 265 -1.33 -86.54 -38.99
C LYS A 265 -0.61 -87.56 -38.12
N ASP A 266 -0.38 -87.27 -36.84
CA ASP A 266 0.16 -88.25 -35.89
C ASP A 266 -0.78 -89.45 -35.70
N LYS A 267 -2.10 -89.23 -35.68
CA LYS A 267 -3.07 -90.33 -35.64
C LYS A 267 -3.03 -91.17 -36.92
N GLU A 268 -2.90 -90.54 -38.09
CA GLU A 268 -2.73 -91.24 -39.38
C GLU A 268 -1.43 -92.06 -39.42
N LEU A 269 -0.30 -91.48 -39.00
CA LEU A 269 0.98 -92.18 -38.91
C LEU A 269 0.95 -93.37 -37.95
N LYS A 270 0.31 -93.21 -36.78
CA LYS A 270 0.11 -94.33 -35.85
C LYS A 270 -0.70 -95.45 -36.49
N LYS A 271 -1.77 -95.13 -37.24
CA LYS A 271 -2.56 -96.12 -37.99
C LYS A 271 -1.73 -96.81 -39.08
N LEU A 272 -0.92 -96.06 -39.83
CA LEU A 272 -0.03 -96.62 -40.86
C LEU A 272 1.04 -97.52 -40.25
N LYS A 273 1.75 -97.08 -39.20
CA LYS A 273 2.72 -97.93 -38.47
C LYS A 273 2.09 -99.21 -37.94
N THR A 274 0.86 -99.18 -37.43
CA THR A 274 0.15 -100.40 -37.03
C THR A 274 -0.25 -101.32 -38.19
N LYS A 275 -0.33 -100.80 -39.43
CA LYS A 275 -0.54 -101.60 -40.64
C LYS A 275 0.78 -102.16 -41.18
N THR A 276 1.86 -101.38 -41.19
CA THR A 276 3.18 -101.82 -41.65
C THR A 276 3.75 -102.90 -40.71
N ASN A 277 3.63 -102.73 -39.40
CA ASN A 277 4.04 -103.76 -38.42
C ASN A 277 3.18 -105.04 -38.47
N LYS A 278 2.06 -105.05 -39.20
CA LYS A 278 1.27 -106.27 -39.49
C LYS A 278 1.66 -106.94 -40.81
N LEU A 279 2.45 -106.28 -41.65
CA LEU A 279 2.91 -106.77 -42.96
C LEU A 279 4.39 -107.22 -42.93
N ASP A 280 5.22 -106.70 -42.02
CA ASP A 280 6.64 -107.07 -41.87
C ASP A 280 6.90 -108.34 -41.03
N GLY A 281 5.89 -109.20 -40.86
CA GLY A 281 6.00 -110.46 -40.12
C GLY A 281 6.41 -111.69 -40.94
N SER A 282 6.65 -111.56 -42.25
CA SER A 282 6.91 -112.71 -43.11
C SER A 282 7.88 -112.38 -44.25
N GLU A 283 8.92 -113.21 -44.37
CA GLU A 283 9.94 -113.31 -45.44
C GLU A 283 11.16 -112.37 -45.27
N ARG A 284 12.32 -112.80 -44.72
CA ARG A 284 13.31 -113.82 -45.17
C ARG A 284 13.93 -113.40 -46.52
N SER A 285 15.23 -113.45 -46.83
CA SER A 285 16.56 -113.61 -46.22
C SER A 285 17.55 -113.48 -47.41
N GLN A 286 18.86 -113.37 -47.12
CA GLN A 286 19.97 -113.82 -47.99
C GLN A 286 20.26 -113.03 -49.29
N ALA A 287 21.48 -112.98 -49.84
CA ALA A 287 22.85 -113.25 -49.41
C ALA A 287 23.79 -113.00 -50.62
N LEU A 288 25.09 -113.20 -50.37
CA LEU A 288 26.17 -113.57 -51.29
C LEU A 288 26.89 -112.44 -52.06
N ALA A 289 28.18 -112.52 -52.38
CA ALA A 289 29.42 -113.20 -51.92
C ALA A 289 30.45 -113.08 -53.08
N SER A 290 31.69 -113.51 -52.82
CA SER A 290 32.84 -113.77 -53.73
C SER A 290 33.61 -112.54 -54.20
N GLY A 291 34.94 -112.45 -54.07
CA GLY A 291 36.02 -113.41 -54.43
C GLY A 291 36.72 -112.81 -55.66
N ASP A 292 38.01 -112.89 -55.95
CA ASP A 292 39.16 -113.66 -55.47
C ASP A 292 40.41 -112.98 -56.08
N GLU A 293 41.60 -113.37 -55.64
CA GLU A 293 42.91 -112.93 -56.15
C GLU A 293 43.13 -113.27 -57.64
N SER A 294 43.84 -112.42 -58.38
CA SER A 294 44.93 -112.86 -59.27
C SER A 294 45.71 -111.69 -59.85
N THR A 295 47.02 -111.73 -59.63
CA THR A 295 48.08 -111.05 -60.34
C THR A 295 48.02 -111.27 -61.85
N ASP A 296 48.17 -110.21 -62.65
CA ASP A 296 49.15 -110.24 -63.74
C ASP A 296 49.47 -108.83 -64.30
N ILE A 297 50.70 -108.74 -64.76
CA ILE A 297 51.46 -107.57 -65.19
C ILE A 297 50.91 -107.02 -66.51
N ASP A 298 50.64 -105.71 -66.59
CA ASP A 298 50.66 -105.01 -67.88
C ASP A 298 51.27 -103.60 -67.78
N VAL A 299 52.39 -103.41 -68.47
CA VAL A 299 53.29 -102.25 -68.38
C VAL A 299 52.87 -101.11 -69.33
N GLY A 300 51.72 -101.21 -70.00
CA GLY A 300 51.22 -100.20 -70.94
C GLY A 300 50.23 -99.15 -70.39
N ALA A 301 49.58 -99.40 -69.25
CA ALA A 301 48.48 -98.55 -68.72
C ALA A 301 48.90 -97.55 -67.61
N ASN A 302 50.12 -97.70 -67.09
CA ASN A 302 50.62 -96.95 -65.92
C ASN A 302 50.75 -95.43 -66.13
N GLY A 303 50.80 -94.93 -67.37
CA GLY A 303 50.86 -93.49 -67.64
C GLY A 303 49.53 -92.77 -67.42
N SER A 304 48.42 -93.40 -67.80
CA SER A 304 47.08 -92.80 -67.68
C SER A 304 46.55 -92.86 -66.25
N GLU A 305 46.79 -93.96 -65.54
CA GLU A 305 46.42 -94.08 -64.12
C GLU A 305 47.28 -93.19 -63.22
N LYS A 306 48.60 -93.10 -63.47
CA LYS A 306 49.45 -92.13 -62.75
C LYS A 306 48.99 -90.71 -62.98
N PHE A 307 48.62 -90.32 -64.21
CA PHE A 307 48.10 -88.99 -64.48
C PHE A 307 46.78 -88.69 -63.73
N LYS A 308 45.86 -89.65 -63.69
CA LYS A 308 44.62 -89.53 -62.89
C LYS A 308 44.89 -89.45 -61.39
N LEU A 309 45.87 -90.21 -60.89
CA LEU A 309 46.32 -90.15 -59.49
C LEU A 309 46.97 -88.79 -59.17
N TYR A 310 47.83 -88.26 -60.06
CA TYR A 310 48.41 -86.92 -59.89
C TYR A 310 47.33 -85.84 -59.88
N GLN A 311 46.34 -85.91 -60.79
CA GLN A 311 45.24 -84.96 -60.81
C GLN A 311 44.34 -85.07 -59.56
N ALA A 312 44.13 -86.28 -59.03
CA ALA A 312 43.39 -86.49 -57.80
C ALA A 312 44.16 -86.02 -56.55
N ILE A 313 45.48 -86.16 -56.54
CA ILE A 313 46.36 -85.61 -55.50
C ILE A 313 46.36 -84.09 -55.57
N GLU A 314 46.52 -83.49 -56.75
CA GLU A 314 46.48 -82.04 -56.93
C GLU A 314 45.11 -81.44 -56.53
N ALA A 315 44.01 -82.14 -56.82
CA ALA A 315 42.68 -81.73 -56.37
C ALA A 315 42.52 -81.83 -54.83
N ARG A 316 43.16 -82.81 -54.20
CA ARG A 316 43.20 -82.95 -52.74
C ARG A 316 44.08 -81.88 -52.10
N ASP A 317 45.23 -81.57 -52.68
CA ASP A 317 46.13 -80.53 -52.18
C ASP A 317 45.44 -79.16 -52.24
N LYS A 318 44.75 -78.84 -53.34
CA LYS A 318 43.91 -77.63 -53.43
C LYS A 318 42.79 -77.60 -52.39
N LEU A 319 42.20 -78.74 -52.07
CA LEU A 319 41.18 -78.83 -51.02
C LEU A 319 41.79 -78.62 -49.63
N ILE A 320 43.00 -79.15 -49.39
CA ILE A 320 43.74 -78.94 -48.14
C ILE A 320 44.07 -77.46 -47.97
N GLU A 321 44.62 -76.82 -49.00
CA GLU A 321 44.92 -75.37 -48.97
C GLU A 321 43.67 -74.53 -48.67
N GLN A 322 42.52 -74.87 -49.27
CA GLN A 322 41.24 -74.19 -48.97
C GLN A 322 40.77 -74.39 -47.52
N LEU A 323 40.98 -75.59 -46.96
CA LEU A 323 40.62 -75.88 -45.57
C LEU A 323 41.57 -75.19 -44.59
N GLU A 324 42.87 -75.13 -44.89
CA GLU A 324 43.86 -74.40 -44.10
C GLU A 324 43.54 -72.90 -44.06
N LEU A 325 43.25 -72.29 -45.22
CA LEU A 325 42.83 -70.88 -45.28
C LEU A 325 41.56 -70.64 -44.47
N LYS A 326 40.59 -71.57 -44.51
CA LYS A 326 39.35 -71.45 -43.74
C LYS A 326 39.59 -71.56 -42.23
N ILE A 327 40.51 -72.41 -41.81
CA ILE A 327 40.92 -72.53 -40.39
C ILE A 327 41.60 -71.25 -39.93
N GLU A 328 42.47 -70.66 -40.75
CA GLU A 328 43.14 -69.39 -40.45
C GLU A 328 42.14 -68.25 -40.26
N ILE A 329 41.20 -68.09 -41.20
CA ILE A 329 40.13 -67.07 -41.09
C ILE A 329 39.29 -67.29 -39.83
N MET A 330 38.90 -68.54 -39.53
CA MET A 330 38.14 -68.83 -38.31
C MET A 330 38.94 -68.53 -37.04
N ALA A 331 40.25 -68.76 -37.03
CA ALA A 331 41.11 -68.44 -35.90
C ALA A 331 41.18 -66.92 -35.67
N ASP A 332 41.30 -66.13 -36.74
CA ASP A 332 41.29 -64.66 -36.66
C ASP A 332 39.95 -64.12 -36.17
N GLU A 333 38.84 -64.66 -36.65
CA GLU A 333 37.49 -64.30 -36.18
C GLU A 333 37.30 -64.64 -34.69
N MET A 334 37.80 -65.80 -34.24
CA MET A 334 37.76 -66.18 -32.83
C MET A 334 38.61 -65.24 -31.96
N LEU A 335 39.80 -64.85 -32.42
CA LEU A 335 40.64 -63.87 -31.73
C LEU A 335 39.95 -62.50 -31.64
N ALA A 336 39.36 -62.02 -32.73
CA ALA A 336 38.61 -60.77 -32.76
C ALA A 336 37.39 -60.80 -31.82
N ALA A 337 36.63 -61.90 -31.83
CA ALA A 337 35.49 -62.10 -30.93
C ALA A 337 35.93 -62.12 -29.45
N THR A 338 37.05 -62.77 -29.14
CA THR A 338 37.61 -62.83 -27.78
C THR A 338 38.06 -61.44 -27.32
N GLN A 339 38.71 -60.67 -28.18
CA GLN A 339 39.11 -59.29 -27.87
C GLN A 339 37.90 -58.38 -27.61
N LEU A 340 36.84 -58.49 -28.44
CA LEU A 340 35.61 -57.75 -28.25
C LEU A 340 34.93 -58.12 -26.92
N MET A 341 34.86 -59.40 -26.60
CA MET A 341 34.28 -59.88 -25.35
C MET A 341 35.04 -59.38 -24.12
N ASN A 342 36.38 -59.35 -24.18
CA ASN A 342 37.20 -58.78 -23.11
C ASN A 342 36.96 -57.28 -22.91
N ARG A 343 36.78 -56.50 -24.00
CA ARG A 343 36.42 -55.07 -23.90
C ARG A 343 35.06 -54.88 -23.26
N ILE A 344 34.05 -55.64 -23.69
CA ILE A 344 32.71 -55.60 -23.10
C ILE A 344 32.75 -55.96 -21.60
N TYR A 345 33.57 -56.94 -21.21
CA TYR A 345 33.75 -57.29 -19.80
C TYR A 345 34.42 -56.17 -18.97
N GLN A 346 35.41 -55.48 -19.54
CA GLN A 346 36.05 -54.34 -18.89
C GLN A 346 35.07 -53.18 -18.73
N GLU A 347 34.37 -52.79 -19.79
CA GLU A 347 33.35 -51.73 -19.77
C GLU A 347 32.25 -52.03 -18.75
N ARG A 348 31.75 -53.28 -18.73
CA ARG A 348 30.74 -53.70 -17.75
C ARG A 348 31.24 -53.63 -16.31
N ASN A 349 32.49 -54.03 -16.04
CA ASN A 349 33.07 -53.95 -14.69
C ASN A 349 33.29 -52.51 -14.24
N GLU A 350 33.61 -51.60 -15.17
CA GLU A 350 33.72 -50.16 -14.88
C GLU A 350 32.35 -49.53 -14.58
N GLU A 351 31.30 -49.90 -15.33
CA GLU A 351 29.92 -49.45 -15.08
C GLU A 351 29.30 -49.99 -13.79
N MET A 352 29.70 -51.19 -13.36
CA MET A 352 29.24 -51.84 -12.14
C MET A 352 30.02 -51.43 -10.90
N ASN A 353 31.00 -50.52 -11.02
CA ASN A 353 31.84 -50.08 -9.91
C ASN A 353 31.05 -49.19 -8.92
N PRO A 354 30.75 -49.65 -7.69
CA PRO A 354 29.87 -48.96 -6.75
C PRO A 354 30.46 -47.66 -6.17
N ARG A 355 31.73 -47.35 -6.46
CA ARG A 355 32.42 -46.14 -5.97
C ARG A 355 32.26 -44.92 -6.89
N LYS A 356 31.74 -45.08 -8.10
CA LYS A 356 31.43 -43.96 -9.01
C LYS A 356 29.92 -43.87 -9.19
N PRO A 357 29.24 -42.89 -8.56
CA PRO A 357 27.82 -42.68 -8.84
C PRO A 357 27.68 -42.34 -10.33
N LYS A 358 26.75 -43.02 -11.01
CA LYS A 358 26.43 -42.72 -12.41
C LYS A 358 26.08 -41.25 -12.53
N SER A 359 26.53 -40.56 -13.58
CA SER A 359 26.27 -39.13 -13.80
C SER A 359 24.78 -38.78 -13.72
N CYS A 360 23.92 -39.70 -14.17
CA CYS A 360 22.47 -39.62 -14.02
C CYS A 360 22.02 -39.54 -12.54
N CYS A 361 22.57 -40.38 -11.66
CA CYS A 361 22.23 -40.36 -10.23
C CYS A 361 22.69 -39.07 -9.54
N ALA A 362 23.88 -38.57 -9.89
CA ALA A 362 24.39 -37.30 -9.37
C ALA A 362 23.50 -36.11 -9.81
N ASN A 363 23.02 -36.12 -11.05
CA ASN A 363 22.11 -35.09 -11.55
C ASN A 363 20.73 -35.16 -10.86
N ILE A 364 20.21 -36.37 -10.65
CA ILE A 364 18.94 -36.58 -9.92
C ILE A 364 19.09 -36.11 -8.47
N GLU A 365 20.19 -36.43 -7.78
CA GLU A 365 20.44 -35.94 -6.43
C GLU A 365 20.57 -34.41 -6.37
N ALA A 366 21.21 -33.79 -7.36
CA ALA A 366 21.32 -32.33 -7.45
C ALA A 366 19.94 -31.68 -7.65
N LEU A 367 19.12 -32.24 -8.55
CA LEU A 367 17.74 -31.79 -8.78
C LEU A 367 16.86 -32.00 -7.55
N LEU A 368 17.01 -33.13 -6.85
CA LEU A 368 16.28 -33.41 -5.62
C LEU A 368 16.67 -32.43 -4.52
N LYS A 369 17.97 -32.11 -4.38
CA LYS A 369 18.44 -31.09 -3.44
C LYS A 369 17.87 -29.71 -3.77
N ALA A 370 17.92 -29.29 -5.04
CA ALA A 370 17.37 -28.02 -5.49
C ALA A 370 15.86 -27.92 -5.26
N SER A 371 15.11 -28.99 -5.58
CA SER A 371 13.68 -29.09 -5.32
C SER A 371 13.37 -29.03 -3.82
N SER A 372 14.10 -29.78 -2.99
CA SER A 372 13.92 -29.77 -1.54
C SER A 372 14.21 -28.40 -0.91
N ALA A 373 15.21 -27.67 -1.44
CA ALA A 373 15.51 -26.31 -1.01
C ALA A 373 14.36 -25.36 -1.37
N LYS A 374 13.85 -25.46 -2.60
CA LYS A 374 12.71 -24.64 -3.05
C LYS A 374 11.43 -24.93 -2.27
N CYS A 375 11.18 -26.19 -1.89
CA CYS A 375 10.07 -26.54 -1.01
C CYS A 375 10.22 -25.88 0.37
N ARG A 376 11.42 -25.87 0.96
CA ARG A 376 11.67 -25.17 2.23
C ARG A 376 11.43 -23.68 2.12
N GLU A 377 11.94 -23.04 1.07
CA GLU A 377 11.72 -21.60 0.83
C GLU A 377 10.23 -21.25 0.69
N LEU A 378 9.46 -22.08 -0.04
CA LEU A 378 8.02 -21.91 -0.18
C LEU A 378 7.29 -22.10 1.16
N SER A 379 7.68 -23.10 1.96
CA SER A 379 7.14 -23.29 3.31
C SER A 379 7.41 -22.09 4.22
N ASP A 380 8.63 -21.55 4.22
CA ASP A 380 9.00 -20.40 5.05
C ASP A 380 8.24 -19.12 4.62
N MET A 381 7.97 -18.97 3.31
CA MET A 381 7.15 -17.86 2.81
C MET A 381 5.68 -18.03 3.18
N LEU A 382 5.18 -19.26 3.16
CA LEU A 382 3.80 -19.57 3.55
C LEU A 382 3.59 -19.32 5.05
N GLU A 383 4.51 -19.76 5.91
CA GLU A 383 4.48 -19.50 7.35
C GLU A 383 4.45 -17.99 7.64
N ARG A 384 5.32 -17.22 7.00
CA ARG A 384 5.33 -15.74 7.13
C ARG A 384 4.02 -15.11 6.66
N ALA A 385 3.42 -15.61 5.58
CA ALA A 385 2.15 -15.11 5.08
C ALA A 385 0.98 -15.44 6.03
N GLU A 386 1.00 -16.62 6.65
CA GLU A 386 0.03 -17.03 7.67
C GLU A 386 0.15 -16.17 8.93
N GLU A 387 1.36 -15.89 9.40
CA GLU A 387 1.62 -14.98 10.51
C GLU A 387 1.11 -13.56 10.23
N GLU A 388 1.40 -13.02 9.05
CA GLU A 388 0.92 -11.70 8.63
C GLU A 388 -0.61 -11.66 8.55
N SER A 389 -1.23 -12.71 8.01
CA SER A 389 -2.68 -12.86 7.95
C SER A 389 -3.30 -12.89 9.35
N ALA A 390 -2.69 -13.63 10.30
CA ALA A 390 -3.14 -13.68 11.69
C ALA A 390 -3.04 -12.30 12.38
N ILE A 391 -1.98 -11.54 12.13
CA ILE A 391 -1.83 -10.17 12.65
C ILE A 391 -2.91 -9.25 12.06
N LYS A 392 -3.12 -9.28 10.74
CA LYS A 392 -4.15 -8.49 10.06
C LYS A 392 -5.56 -8.84 10.56
N ALA A 393 -5.84 -10.12 10.78
CA ALA A 393 -7.11 -10.57 11.35
C ALA A 393 -7.33 -10.02 12.77
N LYS A 394 -6.30 -10.03 13.62
CA LYS A 394 -6.36 -9.41 14.97
C LYS A 394 -6.62 -7.91 14.89
N GLN A 395 -5.92 -7.19 14.03
CA GLN A 395 -6.12 -5.75 13.82
C GLN A 395 -7.54 -5.43 13.32
N ALA A 396 -8.06 -6.22 12.38
CA ALA A 396 -9.44 -6.08 11.91
C ALA A 396 -10.46 -6.37 13.03
N MET A 397 -10.18 -7.35 13.90
CA MET A 397 -11.02 -7.65 15.05
C MET A 397 -11.01 -6.51 16.09
N GLU A 398 -9.86 -5.89 16.35
CA GLU A 398 -9.76 -4.72 17.21
C GLU A 398 -10.46 -3.49 16.62
N ALA A 399 -10.32 -3.26 15.31
CA ALA A 399 -11.01 -2.19 14.61
C ALA A 399 -12.53 -2.38 14.62
N THR A 400 -13.02 -3.60 14.42
CA THR A 400 -14.46 -3.89 14.52
C THR A 400 -14.96 -3.74 15.96
N LYS A 401 -14.17 -4.14 16.96
CA LYS A 401 -14.51 -3.92 18.37
C LYS A 401 -14.59 -2.43 18.73
N THR A 402 -13.64 -1.62 18.27
CA THR A 402 -13.67 -0.16 18.50
C THR A 402 -14.86 0.48 17.78
N LEU A 403 -15.12 0.11 16.52
CA LEU A 403 -16.32 0.56 15.79
C LEU A 403 -17.62 0.16 16.50
N ALA A 404 -17.71 -1.06 17.03
CA ALA A 404 -18.86 -1.50 17.80
C ALA A 404 -19.02 -0.69 19.10
N ALA A 405 -17.93 -0.39 19.81
CA ALA A 405 -17.96 0.48 21.00
C ALA A 405 -18.41 1.91 20.66
N PHE A 406 -18.01 2.45 19.50
CA PHE A 406 -18.52 3.72 18.99
C PHE A 406 -20.00 3.66 18.64
N GLN A 407 -20.46 2.59 17.98
CA GLN A 407 -21.88 2.39 17.65
C GLN A 407 -22.77 2.24 18.89
N CYS A 408 -22.29 1.55 19.92
CA CYS A 408 -22.98 1.41 21.21
C CYS A 408 -22.87 2.68 22.09
N GLY A 409 -22.10 3.68 21.67
CA GLY A 409 -21.92 4.94 22.40
C GLY A 409 -20.99 4.86 23.63
N GLU A 410 -20.30 3.74 23.85
CA GLU A 410 -19.36 3.53 24.97
C GLU A 410 -18.09 4.39 24.84
N ASP A 411 -17.58 4.56 23.62
CA ASP A 411 -16.46 5.46 23.29
C ASP A 411 -16.89 6.65 22.43
N GLY A 412 -18.18 7.01 22.46
CA GLY A 412 -18.73 8.14 21.71
C GLY A 412 -18.25 9.52 22.19
N LEU A 413 -18.75 10.56 21.51
CA LEU A 413 -18.47 11.97 21.82
C LEU A 413 -18.77 12.33 23.29
N LEU A 414 -19.83 11.76 23.88
CA LEU A 414 -20.26 12.04 25.26
C LEU A 414 -19.24 11.56 26.32
N PRO A 415 -18.80 10.29 26.32
CA PRO A 415 -17.69 9.83 27.18
C PRO A 415 -16.39 10.62 26.99
N ALA A 416 -16.04 10.99 25.75
CA ALA A 416 -14.87 11.83 25.46
C ALA A 416 -15.02 13.24 26.06
N LEU A 417 -16.18 13.87 25.88
CA LEU A 417 -16.48 15.19 26.44
C LEU A 417 -16.43 15.18 27.97
N ARG A 418 -16.93 14.10 28.61
CA ARG A 418 -16.83 13.91 30.07
C ARG A 418 -15.38 13.79 30.53
N ARG A 419 -14.53 13.05 29.79
CA ARG A 419 -13.08 12.96 30.06
C ARG A 419 -12.40 14.32 29.91
N CYS A 420 -12.70 15.07 28.86
CA CYS A 420 -12.18 16.42 28.64
C CYS A 420 -12.58 17.37 29.77
N SER A 421 -13.86 17.41 30.14
CA SER A 421 -14.35 18.26 31.23
C SER A 421 -13.69 17.91 32.59
N ALA A 422 -13.49 16.63 32.87
CA ALA A 422 -12.77 16.21 34.07
C ALA A 422 -11.29 16.63 34.08
N LEU A 423 -10.64 16.63 32.91
CA LEU A 423 -9.27 17.10 32.76
C LEU A 423 -9.17 18.62 32.85
N GLU A 424 -10.11 19.37 32.28
CA GLU A 424 -10.22 20.82 32.41
C GLU A 424 -10.39 21.25 33.87
N SER A 425 -11.25 20.56 34.63
CA SER A 425 -11.42 20.81 36.07
C SER A 425 -10.12 20.59 36.86
N LYS A 426 -9.38 19.51 36.55
CA LYS A 426 -8.07 19.25 37.15
C LYS A 426 -7.04 20.32 36.78
N LEU A 427 -7.04 20.76 35.53
CA LEU A 427 -6.14 21.82 35.05
C LEU A 427 -6.42 23.13 35.77
N GLN A 428 -7.69 23.52 35.89
CA GLN A 428 -8.10 24.72 36.63
C GLN A 428 -7.72 24.66 38.11
N SER A 429 -7.87 23.50 38.76
CA SER A 429 -7.41 23.30 40.14
C SER A 429 -5.89 23.47 40.27
N ARG A 430 -5.10 22.97 39.31
CA ARG A 430 -3.64 23.13 39.30
C ARG A 430 -3.24 24.58 39.07
N GLU A 431 -3.89 25.27 38.15
CA GLU A 431 -3.65 26.71 37.94
C GLU A 431 -3.92 27.52 39.20
N ASN A 432 -4.99 27.21 39.94
CA ASN A 432 -5.28 27.91 41.20
C ASN A 432 -4.23 27.63 42.28
N GLN A 433 -3.72 26.40 42.36
CA GLN A 433 -2.59 26.07 43.24
C GLN A 433 -1.34 26.86 42.84
N ILE A 434 -1.02 26.93 41.55
CA ILE A 434 0.12 27.70 41.03
C ILE A 434 -0.04 29.19 41.35
N ARG A 435 -1.23 29.77 41.14
CA ARG A 435 -1.52 31.17 41.51
C ARG A 435 -1.27 31.41 43.00
N THR A 436 -1.73 30.50 43.86
CA THR A 436 -1.51 30.59 45.32
C THR A 436 -0.02 30.55 45.67
N LEU A 437 0.73 29.61 45.09
CA LEU A 437 2.17 29.51 45.29
C LEU A 437 2.92 30.75 44.79
N ILE A 438 2.51 31.35 43.67
CA ILE A 438 3.10 32.60 43.18
C ILE A 438 2.85 33.74 44.17
N THR A 439 1.63 33.84 44.72
CA THR A 439 1.34 34.88 45.74
C THR A 439 2.15 34.68 47.02
N GLU A 440 2.32 33.43 47.47
CA GLU A 440 3.17 33.11 48.62
C GLU A 440 4.64 33.44 48.33
N LEU A 441 5.17 33.05 47.17
CA LEU A 441 6.54 33.36 46.75
C LEU A 441 6.79 34.87 46.72
N ASN A 442 5.86 35.65 46.15
CA ASN A 442 5.96 37.10 46.11
C ASN A 442 5.97 37.70 47.52
N SER A 443 5.10 37.21 48.42
CA SER A 443 5.10 37.67 49.82
C SER A 443 6.40 37.34 50.55
N MET A 444 6.96 36.14 50.32
CA MET A 444 8.25 35.74 50.87
C MET A 444 9.40 36.57 50.28
N HIS A 445 9.31 36.95 49.01
CA HIS A 445 10.27 37.83 48.37
C HIS A 445 10.23 39.24 48.97
N GLU A 446 9.04 39.81 49.18
CA GLU A 446 8.86 41.10 49.86
C GLU A 446 9.44 41.07 51.28
N ILE A 447 9.12 40.03 52.06
CA ILE A 447 9.70 39.83 53.40
C ILE A 447 11.23 39.69 53.33
N GLY A 448 11.74 38.97 52.33
CA GLY A 448 13.18 38.81 52.10
C GLY A 448 13.88 40.14 51.78
N GLN A 449 13.28 40.97 50.94
CA GLN A 449 13.77 42.31 50.62
C GLN A 449 13.76 43.23 51.85
N GLU A 450 12.66 43.24 52.62
CA GLU A 450 12.55 43.99 53.86
C GLU A 450 13.60 43.53 54.88
N ASN A 451 13.79 42.21 55.03
CA ASN A 451 14.79 41.64 55.92
C ASN A 451 16.21 42.05 55.51
N SER A 452 16.55 41.99 54.21
CA SER A 452 17.85 42.46 53.71
C SER A 452 18.07 43.95 53.99
N PHE A 453 17.06 44.78 53.79
CA PHE A 453 17.12 46.21 54.11
C PHE A 453 17.33 46.45 55.62
N LEU A 454 16.57 45.76 56.47
CA LEU A 454 16.69 45.86 57.93
C LEU A 454 18.05 45.37 58.44
N ARG A 455 18.58 44.27 57.88
CA ARG A 455 19.92 43.76 58.21
C ARG A 455 21.01 44.78 57.89
N LYS A 456 20.97 45.38 56.69
CA LYS A 456 21.90 46.47 56.31
C LYS A 456 21.82 47.66 57.25
N ARG A 457 20.60 48.09 57.61
CA ARG A 457 20.38 49.22 58.52
C ARG A 457 20.84 48.94 59.95
N LEU A 458 20.75 47.69 60.41
CA LEU A 458 21.14 47.25 61.76
C LEU A 458 22.56 46.67 61.82
N ASN A 459 23.29 46.68 60.70
CA ASN A 459 24.64 46.11 60.54
C ASN A 459 24.74 44.64 60.98
N ILE A 460 23.73 43.84 60.61
CA ILE A 460 23.66 42.40 60.89
C ILE A 460 24.15 41.64 59.63
N PRO A 461 25.11 40.70 59.75
CA PRO A 461 25.57 39.88 58.62
C PRO A 461 24.45 39.04 57.99
N ASP A 462 24.54 38.76 56.69
CA ASP A 462 23.50 38.02 55.94
C ASP A 462 23.39 36.54 56.40
N ASP A 463 24.47 35.96 56.88
CA ASP A 463 24.59 34.59 57.39
C ASP A 463 24.19 34.44 58.87
N ALA A 464 23.94 35.55 59.58
CA ALA A 464 23.54 35.52 60.98
C ALA A 464 22.10 34.96 61.13
N ILE A 465 21.97 33.82 61.82
CA ILE A 465 20.68 33.20 62.14
C ILE A 465 20.02 33.95 63.29
N ILE A 466 18.94 34.68 63.01
CA ILE A 466 18.13 35.35 64.04
C ILE A 466 17.11 34.33 64.57
N SER A 467 17.27 33.92 65.82
CA SER A 467 16.33 32.99 66.48
C SER A 467 14.96 33.65 66.65
N THR A 468 13.94 33.08 66.00
CA THR A 468 12.54 33.52 66.09
C THR A 468 11.77 32.85 67.23
N LYS A 469 12.44 32.04 68.08
CA LYS A 469 11.79 31.36 69.20
C LYS A 469 11.13 32.40 70.13
N ASN A 470 9.83 32.23 70.37
CA ASN A 470 8.96 33.08 71.18
C ASN A 470 8.55 34.45 70.58
N LEU A 471 8.82 34.76 69.31
CA LEU A 471 8.33 35.99 68.67
C LEU A 471 6.79 36.01 68.60
N ALA A 472 6.16 34.94 68.12
CA ALA A 472 4.70 34.85 68.02
C ALA A 472 3.99 34.96 69.39
N ALA A 473 4.61 34.45 70.45
CA ALA A 473 4.09 34.58 71.82
C ALA A 473 4.24 36.02 72.35
N LYS A 474 5.37 36.68 72.06
CA LYS A 474 5.59 38.09 72.40
C LYS A 474 4.67 39.02 71.61
N GLU A 475 4.41 38.76 70.33
CA GLU A 475 3.47 39.51 69.50
C GLU A 475 2.03 39.37 69.98
N ARG A 476 1.59 38.14 70.32
CA ARG A 476 0.28 37.93 70.95
C ARG A 476 0.14 38.67 72.28
N ASN A 477 1.18 38.70 73.11
CA ASN A 477 1.16 39.48 74.35
C ASN A 477 1.14 41.00 74.09
N LYS A 478 1.90 41.50 73.12
CA LYS A 478 1.84 42.90 72.69
C LYS A 478 0.44 43.27 72.18
N GLY A 479 -0.18 42.41 71.37
CA GLY A 479 -1.56 42.57 70.90
C GLY A 479 -2.56 42.70 72.07
N LYS A 480 -2.50 41.79 73.04
CA LYS A 480 -3.33 41.87 74.26
C LYS A 480 -3.11 43.16 75.07
N ILE A 481 -1.87 43.66 75.13
CA ILE A 481 -1.55 44.92 75.80
C ILE A 481 -2.12 46.11 75.01
N ILE A 482 -2.00 46.11 73.69
CA ILE A 482 -2.58 47.13 72.80
C ILE A 482 -4.10 47.16 72.94
N ASP A 483 -4.76 46.01 72.91
CA ASP A 483 -6.22 45.92 73.09
C ASP A 483 -6.65 46.48 74.45
N ARG A 484 -5.90 46.17 75.52
CA ARG A 484 -6.15 46.72 76.87
C ARG A 484 -5.92 48.24 76.92
N LEU A 485 -4.90 48.76 76.25
CA LEU A 485 -4.62 50.20 76.18
C LEU A 485 -5.69 50.94 75.36
N ASN A 486 -6.11 50.38 74.22
CA ASN A 486 -7.20 50.91 73.42
C ASN A 486 -8.51 50.96 74.20
N LEU A 487 -8.80 49.94 75.00
CA LEU A 487 -9.98 49.94 75.87
C LEU A 487 -9.89 51.06 76.93
N LYS A 488 -8.72 51.25 77.56
CA LYS A 488 -8.49 52.35 78.51
C LYS A 488 -8.60 53.72 77.84
N LEU A 489 -8.11 53.86 76.61
CA LEU A 489 -8.20 55.09 75.83
C LEU A 489 -9.66 55.45 75.54
N ARG A 490 -10.45 54.49 75.04
CA ARG A 490 -11.89 54.71 74.82
C ARG A 490 -12.62 55.09 76.10
N ALA A 491 -12.35 54.40 77.21
CA ALA A 491 -12.94 54.73 78.51
C ALA A 491 -12.56 56.15 78.98
N SER A 492 -11.31 56.57 78.75
CA SER A 492 -10.86 57.93 79.06
C SER A 492 -11.51 58.98 78.16
N GLU A 493 -11.74 58.66 76.89
CA GLU A 493 -12.42 59.54 75.93
C GLU A 493 -13.91 59.71 76.27
N GLU A 494 -14.58 58.61 76.66
CA GLU A 494 -15.96 58.62 77.17
C GLU A 494 -16.08 59.43 78.46
N MET A 495 -15.19 59.24 79.43
CA MET A 495 -15.16 60.04 80.66
C MET A 495 -14.93 61.54 80.36
N ARG A 496 -14.05 61.86 79.41
CA ARG A 496 -13.85 63.25 78.96
C ARG A 496 -15.11 63.84 78.33
N LEU A 497 -15.86 63.05 77.55
CA LEU A 497 -17.13 63.46 76.98
C LEU A 497 -18.18 63.70 78.07
N GLN A 498 -18.26 62.82 79.07
CA GLN A 498 -19.17 62.95 80.21
C GLN A 498 -18.87 64.22 81.03
N LEU A 499 -17.60 64.48 81.35
CA LEU A 499 -17.18 65.71 82.03
C LEU A 499 -17.48 66.98 81.22
N LYS A 500 -17.43 66.91 79.88
CA LYS A 500 -17.84 68.02 79.01
C LYS A 500 -19.35 68.26 79.05
N LEU A 501 -20.16 67.21 79.13
CA LEU A 501 -21.61 67.32 79.29
C LEU A 501 -21.96 67.89 80.67
N GLU A 502 -21.40 67.35 81.75
CA GLU A 502 -21.60 67.87 83.11
C GLU A 502 -21.19 69.34 83.26
N LYS A 503 -20.09 69.76 82.60
CA LYS A 503 -19.67 71.17 82.56
C LYS A 503 -20.68 72.07 81.81
N ASN A 504 -21.34 71.54 80.79
CA ASN A 504 -22.40 72.27 80.08
C ASN A 504 -23.67 72.35 80.94
N ASP A 505 -23.99 71.33 81.72
CA ASP A 505 -25.16 71.32 82.61
C ASP A 505 -24.97 72.20 83.86
N LEU A 506 -23.73 72.49 84.26
CA LEU A 506 -23.37 73.42 85.35
C LEU A 506 -23.31 74.89 84.93
N ARG A 507 -23.47 75.20 83.64
CA ARG A 507 -23.59 76.57 83.11
C ARG A 507 -25.04 76.91 82.88
#